data_AF-A0A7J6IJ84-F1
#
_entry.id   AF-A0A7J6IJ84-F1
#
_cell.length_a   1.000
_cell.length_b   1.000
_cell.length_c   1.000
_cell.angle_alpha   90.00
_cell.angle_beta   90.00
_cell.angle_gamma   90.00
#
_symmetry.space_group_name_H-M   'P 1'
#
loop_
_entity.id
_entity.type
_entity.pdbx_description
1 polymer ?
#
loop_
_entity_poly.entity_id
_entity_poly.type
_entity_poly.pdbx_seq_one_letter_code
_entity_poly.pdbx_strand_id
1 'polypeptide(L)'
;MRTGLDLTNAESTLRRLGTISDIAAVTHVYFVAYTGHGTTPENLVELNSAIVDNALMAVNVLCPNVNFVSLQTGGKGYGMVGHGWPPAPWKETLPRIPEPYASKIFYYAQHYVVARHAAASSWKWAEIRPSFLDLVARFHIHVSLHPEDTNGRAFNVGDGEPVSWQMKWPLVCNYFGLEGVGPQEQATGQAYGIDWLMAQKDSWPVWVAAHGLQPNAMDDVQWDILVTTLATPIRIDYDLTASREIEFCETLEPGKGYTLAFGRLQEANFLPDGRGN
;
A
#
# COMPACT_ATOMS: atom_id res chain seq x y z
N MET A 1 11.43 22.11 2.95
CA MET A 1 11.24 21.54 4.30
C MET A 1 10.26 20.39 4.19
N ARG A 2 10.67 19.15 4.44
CA ARG A 2 9.71 18.06 4.64
C ARG A 2 8.98 18.36 5.95
N THR A 3 7.69 18.67 5.88
CA THR A 3 6.82 18.96 7.04
C THR A 3 6.43 17.72 7.82
N GLY A 4 7.00 16.55 7.46
CA GLY A 4 6.64 15.24 7.97
C GLY A 4 7.09 14.99 9.41
N LEU A 5 6.29 14.16 10.09
CA LEU A 5 6.61 13.56 11.37
C LEU A 5 7.62 12.42 11.15
N ASP A 6 8.77 12.49 11.83
CA ASP A 6 9.73 11.38 11.85
C ASP A 6 9.41 10.43 13.00
N LEU A 7 8.86 9.27 12.65
CA LEU A 7 8.47 8.23 13.61
C LEU A 7 9.65 7.37 14.11
N THR A 8 10.86 7.55 13.57
CA THR A 8 12.03 6.76 13.99
C THR A 8 12.58 7.20 15.35
N ASN A 9 12.18 8.37 15.85
CA ASN A 9 12.58 8.88 17.15
C ASN A 9 11.35 9.05 18.07
N ALA A 10 11.31 8.29 19.17
CA ALA A 10 10.17 8.27 20.10
C ALA A 10 9.87 9.64 20.73
N GLU A 11 10.89 10.34 21.22
CA GLU A 11 10.74 11.64 21.88
C GLU A 11 10.23 12.70 20.89
N SER A 12 10.82 12.75 19.70
CA SER A 12 10.39 13.64 18.63
C SER A 12 8.97 13.33 18.19
N THR A 13 8.60 12.05 18.11
CA THR A 13 7.25 11.58 17.78
C THR A 13 6.24 12.11 18.79
N LEU A 14 6.44 11.85 20.08
CA LEU A 14 5.58 12.32 21.16
C LEU A 14 5.45 13.84 21.15
N ARG A 15 6.59 14.55 21.11
CA ARG A 15 6.61 16.01 21.11
C ARG A 15 5.84 16.59 19.92
N ARG A 16 6.07 16.08 18.72
CA ARG A 16 5.48 16.62 17.49
C ARG A 16 3.99 16.30 17.39
N LEU A 17 3.57 15.09 17.73
CA LEU A 17 2.14 14.76 17.82
C LEU A 17 1.44 15.62 18.89
N GLY A 18 2.10 15.91 20.00
CA GLY A 18 1.56 16.79 21.05
C GLY A 18 1.35 18.24 20.62
N THR A 19 1.91 18.67 19.48
CA THR A 19 1.65 20.01 18.91
C THR A 19 0.39 20.10 18.05
N ILE A 20 -0.25 18.97 17.74
CA ILE A 20 -1.46 18.93 16.92
C ILE A 20 -2.64 19.46 17.75
N SER A 21 -3.33 20.47 17.24
CA SER A 21 -4.56 20.98 17.85
C SER A 21 -5.60 19.87 17.96
N ASP A 22 -6.27 19.78 19.10
CA ASP A 22 -7.29 18.76 19.40
C ASP A 22 -6.80 17.31 19.30
N ILE A 23 -5.50 17.04 19.48
CA ILE A 23 -4.94 15.68 19.48
C ILE A 23 -5.66 14.74 20.47
N ALA A 24 -6.12 15.28 21.60
CA ALA A 24 -6.87 14.51 22.59
C ALA A 24 -8.26 14.07 22.10
N ALA A 25 -8.82 14.72 21.07
CA ALA A 25 -10.10 14.37 20.46
C ALA A 25 -9.99 13.24 19.42
N VAL A 26 -8.77 12.79 19.09
CA VAL A 26 -8.57 11.69 18.14
C VAL A 26 -9.25 10.41 18.66
N THR A 27 -10.08 9.83 17.81
CA THR A 27 -10.79 8.56 18.06
C THR A 27 -10.22 7.41 17.23
N HIS A 28 -9.74 7.69 16.02
CA HIS A 28 -9.28 6.67 15.08
C HIS A 28 -7.83 6.95 14.65
N VAL A 29 -7.02 5.91 14.60
CA VAL A 29 -5.64 5.97 14.09
C VAL A 29 -5.52 5.05 12.88
N TYR A 30 -5.07 5.60 11.75
CA TYR A 30 -4.79 4.83 10.53
C TYR A 30 -3.28 4.79 10.29
N PHE A 31 -2.65 3.67 10.63
CA PHE A 31 -1.22 3.47 10.43
C PHE A 31 -0.95 2.89 9.04
N VAL A 32 -0.64 3.78 8.09
CA VAL A 32 -0.44 3.48 6.66
C VAL A 32 0.98 3.81 6.19
N ALA A 33 1.97 3.54 7.03
CA ALA A 33 3.36 3.92 6.79
C ALA A 33 4.34 2.75 6.93
N TYR A 34 5.42 2.80 6.15
CA TYR A 34 6.60 1.96 6.32
C TYR A 34 7.86 2.74 5.91
N THR A 35 9.03 2.28 6.32
CA THR A 35 10.33 2.90 5.98
C THR A 35 11.41 1.84 5.75
N GLY A 36 12.62 2.27 5.35
CA GLY A 36 13.77 1.39 5.12
C GLY A 36 13.76 0.68 3.77
N HIS A 37 13.09 1.24 2.76
CA HIS A 37 13.16 0.68 1.41
C HIS A 37 14.62 0.54 0.94
N GLY A 38 14.96 -0.62 0.36
CA GLY A 38 16.31 -0.95 -0.10
C GLY A 38 17.29 -1.43 0.98
N THR A 39 16.89 -1.53 2.25
CA THR A 39 17.74 -2.09 3.31
C THR A 39 17.58 -3.62 3.44
N THR A 40 18.34 -4.23 4.36
CA THR A 40 18.21 -5.66 4.68
C THR A 40 16.84 -5.97 5.31
N PRO A 41 16.35 -7.21 5.21
CA PRO A 41 15.13 -7.62 5.89
C PRO A 41 15.17 -7.41 7.41
N GLU A 42 16.33 -7.61 8.03
CA GLU A 42 16.54 -7.40 9.47
C GLU A 42 16.34 -5.92 9.84
N ASN A 43 16.93 -5.01 9.06
CA ASN A 43 16.73 -3.57 9.25
C ASN A 43 15.28 -3.16 8.99
N LEU A 44 14.61 -3.75 7.99
CA LEU A 44 13.19 -3.51 7.73
C LEU A 44 12.35 -3.90 8.95
N VAL A 45 12.62 -5.05 9.57
CA VAL A 45 11.91 -5.51 10.76
C VAL A 45 12.14 -4.55 11.93
N GLU A 46 13.39 -4.19 12.21
CA GLU A 46 13.75 -3.26 13.29
C GLU A 46 13.07 -1.89 13.10
N LEU A 47 13.29 -1.25 11.96
CA LEU A 47 12.76 0.09 11.68
C LEU A 47 11.24 0.12 11.68
N ASN A 48 10.58 -0.84 11.02
CA ASN A 48 9.13 -0.81 10.88
C ASN A 48 8.41 -1.19 12.17
N SER A 49 9.03 -2.00 13.03
CA SER A 49 8.53 -2.24 14.39
C SER A 49 8.66 -0.98 15.25
N ALA A 50 9.80 -0.28 15.16
CA ALA A 50 10.05 0.92 15.97
C ALA A 50 9.09 2.07 15.62
N ILE A 51 8.82 2.34 14.34
CA ILE A 51 7.95 3.46 13.96
C ILE A 51 6.49 3.27 14.42
N VAL A 52 5.99 2.03 14.43
CA VAL A 52 4.63 1.75 14.90
C VAL A 52 4.57 1.75 16.43
N ASP A 53 5.60 1.25 17.10
CA ASP A 53 5.72 1.30 18.57
C ASP A 53 5.76 2.75 19.06
N ASN A 54 6.65 3.57 18.48
CA ASN A 54 6.79 4.99 18.81
C ASN A 54 5.49 5.77 18.60
N ALA A 55 4.79 5.51 17.48
CA ALA A 55 3.50 6.13 17.21
C ALA A 55 2.45 5.74 18.25
N LEU A 56 2.32 4.44 18.58
CA LEU A 56 1.31 3.96 19.53
C LEU A 56 1.62 4.32 20.97
N MET A 57 2.89 4.41 21.37
CA MET A 57 3.29 4.97 22.66
C MET A 57 2.82 6.43 22.78
N ALA A 58 3.03 7.24 21.75
CA ALA A 58 2.59 8.63 21.76
C ALA A 58 1.05 8.75 21.74
N VAL A 59 0.37 7.96 20.92
CA VAL A 59 -1.10 7.91 20.86
C VAL A 59 -1.70 7.54 22.22
N ASN A 60 -1.17 6.51 22.88
CA ASN A 60 -1.66 6.06 24.19
C ASN A 60 -1.49 7.13 25.29
N VAL A 61 -0.55 8.06 25.13
CA VAL A 61 -0.35 9.20 26.05
C VAL A 61 -1.23 10.39 25.70
N LEU A 62 -1.34 10.72 24.41
CA LEU A 62 -1.92 11.98 23.95
C LEU A 62 -3.41 11.90 23.60
N CYS A 63 -3.90 10.71 23.25
CA CYS A 63 -5.21 10.52 22.64
C CYS A 63 -6.10 9.62 23.51
N PRO A 64 -6.64 10.12 24.64
CA PRO A 64 -7.43 9.31 25.58
C PRO A 64 -8.76 8.80 24.98
N ASN A 65 -9.22 9.40 23.87
CA ASN A 65 -10.49 9.05 23.22
C ASN A 65 -10.33 8.04 22.07
N VAL A 66 -9.13 7.50 21.85
CA VAL A 66 -8.93 6.50 20.79
C VAL A 66 -9.76 5.27 21.09
N ASN A 67 -10.53 4.85 20.09
CA ASN A 67 -11.38 3.67 20.12
C ASN A 67 -10.99 2.64 19.05
N PHE A 68 -10.25 3.04 18.01
CA PHE A 68 -9.86 2.14 16.93
C PHE A 68 -8.47 2.46 16.35
N VAL A 69 -7.68 1.41 16.11
CA VAL A 69 -6.40 1.48 15.40
C VAL A 69 -6.45 0.55 14.19
N SER A 70 -6.17 1.10 13.02
CA SER A 70 -6.07 0.35 11.79
C SER A 70 -4.62 0.24 11.35
N LEU A 71 -4.14 -0.98 11.11
CA LEU A 71 -2.79 -1.25 10.61
C LEU A 71 -2.84 -1.68 9.14
N GLN A 72 -2.18 -0.98 8.23
CA GLN A 72 -1.98 -1.46 6.86
C GLN A 72 -0.69 -2.27 6.75
N THR A 73 -0.80 -3.50 6.26
CA THR A 73 0.32 -4.37 5.90
C THR A 73 0.31 -4.61 4.38
N GLY A 74 0.05 -5.85 3.92
CA GLY A 74 -0.09 -6.18 2.51
C GLY A 74 0.30 -7.61 2.16
N GLY A 75 0.40 -7.86 0.86
CA GLY A 75 0.59 -9.20 0.28
C GLY A 75 1.78 -9.97 0.83
N LYS A 76 2.90 -9.32 1.18
CA LYS A 76 4.08 -10.01 1.75
C LYS A 76 3.81 -10.75 3.07
N GLY A 77 2.64 -10.55 3.70
CA GLY A 77 2.19 -11.37 4.82
C GLY A 77 1.91 -12.82 4.45
N TYR A 78 1.64 -13.11 3.17
CA TYR A 78 1.38 -14.45 2.65
C TYR A 78 2.62 -15.16 2.15
N GLY A 79 3.70 -14.44 1.84
CA GLY A 79 4.90 -14.99 1.24
C GLY A 79 5.93 -13.94 0.85
N MET A 80 6.96 -14.36 0.11
CA MET A 80 8.17 -13.59 -0.24
C MET A 80 9.19 -13.48 0.91
N VAL A 81 10.41 -13.01 0.58
CA VAL A 81 11.66 -13.19 1.34
C VAL A 81 12.17 -14.63 1.29
N GLY A 82 12.46 -15.11 0.07
CA GLY A 82 13.18 -16.38 -0.13
C GLY A 82 12.37 -17.67 0.06
N HIS A 83 11.10 -17.59 0.48
CA HIS A 83 10.22 -18.76 0.65
C HIS A 83 9.31 -19.06 -0.56
N GLY A 84 9.06 -18.06 -1.41
CA GLY A 84 8.06 -18.14 -2.47
C GLY A 84 6.66 -17.71 -2.00
N TRP A 85 5.65 -18.01 -2.82
CA TRP A 85 4.27 -17.58 -2.63
C TRP A 85 3.32 -18.78 -2.61
N PRO A 86 2.25 -18.75 -1.80
CA PRO A 86 1.26 -19.83 -1.78
C PRO A 86 0.36 -19.77 -3.02
N PRO A 87 -0.35 -20.86 -3.34
CA PRO A 87 -1.36 -20.85 -4.38
C PRO A 87 -2.44 -19.79 -4.11
N ALA A 88 -2.81 -19.06 -5.15
CA ALA A 88 -3.97 -18.17 -5.14
C ALA A 88 -5.30 -18.97 -5.13
N PRO A 89 -6.39 -18.43 -4.56
CA PRO A 89 -6.48 -17.12 -3.91
C PRO A 89 -5.92 -17.13 -2.47
N TRP A 90 -5.31 -16.01 -2.08
CA TRP A 90 -4.72 -15.84 -0.75
C TRP A 90 -5.79 -15.44 0.25
N LYS A 91 -5.96 -16.26 1.28
CA LYS A 91 -6.93 -16.05 2.36
C LYS A 91 -6.22 -15.66 3.65
N GLU A 92 -6.82 -14.80 4.46
CA GLU A 92 -6.26 -14.27 5.69
C GLU A 92 -5.96 -15.36 6.73
N THR A 93 -6.67 -16.49 6.63
CA THR A 93 -6.50 -17.69 7.45
C THR A 93 -5.32 -18.56 7.03
N LEU A 94 -4.62 -18.24 5.93
CA LEU A 94 -3.39 -18.95 5.56
C LEU A 94 -2.36 -18.84 6.70
N PRO A 95 -1.64 -19.93 7.02
CA PRO A 95 -0.59 -19.87 8.02
C PRO A 95 0.51 -18.93 7.55
N ARG A 96 1.20 -18.33 8.52
CA ARG A 96 2.44 -17.61 8.24
C ARG A 96 3.47 -18.56 7.62
N ILE A 97 4.35 -18.02 6.79
CA ILE A 97 5.48 -18.78 6.26
C ILE A 97 6.38 -19.27 7.41
N PRO A 98 7.14 -20.37 7.25
CA PRO A 98 7.99 -20.92 8.30
C PRO A 98 9.28 -20.10 8.51
N GLU A 99 9.95 -20.33 9.64
CA GLU A 99 11.32 -19.86 9.86
C GLU A 99 12.31 -20.58 8.91
N PRO A 100 13.43 -19.93 8.51
CA PRO A 100 13.91 -18.61 8.96
C PRO A 100 13.36 -17.42 8.13
N TYR A 101 12.31 -17.65 7.32
CA TYR A 101 11.75 -16.62 6.43
C TYR A 101 10.76 -15.71 7.16
N ALA A 102 9.98 -16.29 8.08
CA ALA A 102 8.94 -15.56 8.83
C ALA A 102 9.49 -14.36 9.59
N SER A 103 10.61 -14.54 10.31
CA SER A 103 11.28 -13.48 11.07
C SER A 103 11.78 -12.31 10.22
N LYS A 104 11.80 -12.44 8.89
CA LYS A 104 12.22 -11.39 7.95
C LYS A 104 11.06 -10.58 7.38
N ILE A 105 9.81 -10.94 7.71
CA ILE A 105 8.61 -10.21 7.28
C ILE A 105 8.27 -9.15 8.31
N PHE A 106 8.59 -7.90 8.03
CA PHE A 106 8.31 -6.80 8.95
C PHE A 106 6.82 -6.59 9.24
N TYR A 107 5.91 -7.03 8.35
CA TYR A 107 4.46 -7.01 8.62
C TYR A 107 4.09 -7.85 9.84
N TYR A 108 4.75 -8.99 10.06
CA TYR A 108 4.51 -9.81 11.24
C TYR A 108 4.94 -9.09 12.52
N ALA A 109 6.07 -8.38 12.46
CA ALA A 109 6.58 -7.61 13.58
C ALA A 109 5.67 -6.41 13.90
N GLN A 110 5.22 -5.65 12.89
CA GLN A 110 4.23 -4.58 13.07
C GLN A 110 2.93 -5.10 13.68
N HIS A 111 2.39 -6.21 13.15
CA HIS A 111 1.19 -6.85 13.69
C HIS A 111 1.37 -7.18 15.18
N TYR A 112 2.51 -7.76 15.58
CA TYR A 112 2.76 -8.08 16.99
C TYR A 112 2.87 -6.84 17.88
N VAL A 113 3.48 -5.76 17.40
CA VAL A 113 3.53 -4.49 18.15
C VAL A 113 2.13 -3.93 18.37
N VAL A 114 1.31 -3.84 17.32
CA VAL A 114 -0.08 -3.36 17.45
C VAL A 114 -0.90 -4.24 18.38
N ALA A 115 -0.81 -5.58 18.22
CA ALA A 115 -1.52 -6.53 19.08
C ALA A 115 -1.12 -6.37 20.56
N ARG A 116 0.18 -6.16 20.85
CA ARG A 116 0.67 -5.91 22.22
C ARG A 116 0.09 -4.61 22.80
N HIS A 117 0.07 -3.53 22.03
CA HIS A 117 -0.55 -2.27 22.46
C HIS A 117 -2.06 -2.41 22.68
N ALA A 118 -2.75 -3.09 21.76
CA ALA A 118 -4.19 -3.32 21.84
C ALA A 118 -4.55 -4.11 23.11
N ALA A 119 -3.78 -5.14 23.44
CA ALA A 119 -3.99 -5.95 24.65
C ALA A 119 -3.85 -5.14 25.96
N ALA A 120 -3.12 -4.03 25.93
CA ALA A 120 -2.93 -3.12 27.06
C ALA A 120 -3.82 -1.87 27.01
N SER A 121 -4.73 -1.79 26.03
CA SER A 121 -5.56 -0.61 25.76
C SER A 121 -7.04 -0.98 25.70
N SER A 122 -7.92 0.03 25.70
CA SER A 122 -9.37 -0.15 25.52
C SER A 122 -9.81 -0.14 24.05
N TRP A 123 -8.98 0.41 23.16
CA TRP A 123 -9.28 0.52 21.74
C TRP A 123 -9.19 -0.83 21.02
N LYS A 124 -9.97 -0.94 19.95
CA LYS A 124 -10.06 -2.09 19.05
C LYS A 124 -9.11 -1.91 17.87
N TRP A 125 -8.85 -2.97 17.12
CA TRP A 125 -7.96 -2.85 15.97
C TRP A 125 -8.22 -3.87 14.88
N ALA A 126 -7.72 -3.59 13.67
CA ALA A 126 -7.72 -4.55 12.57
C ALA A 126 -6.48 -4.38 11.69
N GLU A 127 -6.08 -5.47 11.03
CA GLU A 127 -5.04 -5.48 10.01
C GLU A 127 -5.67 -5.46 8.61
N ILE A 128 -5.22 -4.57 7.74
CA ILE A 128 -5.68 -4.46 6.35
C ILE A 128 -4.53 -4.86 5.43
N ARG A 129 -4.79 -5.86 4.58
CA ARG A 129 -3.86 -6.42 3.59
C ARG A 129 -4.34 -6.03 2.20
N PRO A 130 -3.99 -4.83 1.71
CA PRO A 130 -4.49 -4.38 0.44
C PRO A 130 -3.78 -5.03 -0.74
N SER A 131 -4.54 -5.17 -1.82
CA SER A 131 -4.03 -5.22 -3.18
C SER A 131 -3.65 -3.81 -3.68
N PHE A 132 -3.15 -3.68 -4.92
CA PHE A 132 -2.65 -2.42 -5.49
C PHE A 132 -3.74 -1.41 -5.90
N LEU A 133 -4.81 -1.29 -5.11
CA LEU A 133 -6.14 -0.89 -5.60
C LEU A 133 -6.80 0.24 -4.79
N ASP A 134 -7.79 0.92 -5.39
CA ASP A 134 -8.25 2.26 -4.96
C ASP A 134 -9.13 2.22 -3.69
N LEU A 135 -9.85 1.12 -3.47
CA LEU A 135 -10.83 1.02 -2.37
C LEU A 135 -10.22 0.91 -0.96
N VAL A 136 -8.89 0.81 -0.82
CA VAL A 136 -8.22 0.59 0.48
C VAL A 136 -8.56 1.66 1.52
N ALA A 137 -8.61 2.94 1.13
CA ALA A 137 -8.92 4.03 2.06
C ALA A 137 -10.36 3.95 2.57
N ARG A 138 -11.31 3.62 1.69
CA ARG A 138 -12.71 3.40 2.08
C ARG A 138 -12.84 2.20 3.00
N PHE A 139 -12.08 1.15 2.74
CA PHE A 139 -12.11 -0.05 3.56
C PHE A 139 -11.54 0.17 4.96
N HIS A 140 -10.48 0.97 5.09
CA HIS A 140 -9.98 1.41 6.40
C HIS A 140 -11.08 2.07 7.24
N ILE A 141 -11.83 3.00 6.63
CA ILE A 141 -12.96 3.66 7.30
C ILE A 141 -14.02 2.63 7.66
N HIS A 142 -14.44 1.78 6.71
CA HIS A 142 -15.45 0.74 6.92
C HIS A 142 -15.12 -0.15 8.11
N VAL A 143 -13.91 -0.71 8.14
CA VAL A 143 -13.45 -1.63 9.19
C VAL A 143 -13.48 -0.95 10.56
N SER A 144 -13.13 0.33 10.60
CA SER A 144 -13.07 1.12 11.83
C SER A 144 -14.45 1.47 12.41
N LEU A 145 -15.48 1.51 11.57
CA LEU A 145 -16.86 1.79 11.96
C LEU A 145 -17.64 0.52 12.38
N HIS A 146 -17.05 -0.67 12.23
CA HIS A 146 -17.66 -1.96 12.60
C HIS A 146 -16.79 -2.75 13.59
N PRO A 147 -16.33 -2.15 14.71
CA PRO A 147 -15.33 -2.78 15.59
C PRO A 147 -15.78 -4.09 16.24
N GLU A 148 -17.09 -4.32 16.41
CA GLU A 148 -17.62 -5.56 16.95
C GLU A 148 -17.39 -6.75 16.01
N ASP A 149 -17.37 -6.49 14.70
CA ASP A 149 -17.15 -7.52 13.67
C ASP A 149 -15.70 -7.60 13.22
N THR A 150 -14.89 -6.58 13.50
CA THR A 150 -13.54 -6.43 12.92
C THR A 150 -12.39 -6.54 13.91
N ASN A 151 -12.65 -6.38 15.21
CA ASN A 151 -11.59 -6.33 16.21
C ASN A 151 -10.70 -7.59 16.22
N GLY A 152 -9.39 -7.39 16.14
CA GLY A 152 -8.37 -8.42 16.16
C GLY A 152 -8.28 -9.25 14.87
N ARG A 153 -9.04 -8.92 13.83
CA ARG A 153 -9.03 -9.63 12.54
C ARG A 153 -8.09 -8.97 11.54
N ALA A 154 -7.62 -9.79 10.61
CA ALA A 154 -6.97 -9.33 9.39
C ALA A 154 -7.93 -9.47 8.22
N PHE A 155 -7.86 -8.54 7.27
CA PHE A 155 -8.73 -8.48 6.11
C PHE A 155 -7.95 -8.19 4.84
N ASN A 156 -8.23 -8.96 3.81
CA ASN A 156 -7.89 -8.65 2.44
C ASN A 156 -8.83 -7.57 1.90
N VAL A 157 -8.29 -6.70 1.05
CA VAL A 157 -9.10 -5.74 0.29
C VAL A 157 -8.60 -5.60 -1.13
N GLY A 158 -9.55 -5.55 -2.07
CA GLY A 158 -9.31 -5.22 -3.47
C GLY A 158 -10.55 -4.71 -4.15
N ASP A 159 -10.38 -4.19 -5.37
CA ASP A 159 -11.45 -3.55 -6.15
C ASP A 159 -12.48 -4.55 -6.70
N GLY A 160 -12.34 -5.86 -6.46
CA GLY A 160 -13.30 -6.86 -6.94
C GLY A 160 -12.65 -8.17 -7.29
N GLU A 161 -13.24 -8.87 -8.26
CA GLU A 161 -12.75 -10.16 -8.74
C GLU A 161 -11.35 -10.04 -9.37
N PRO A 162 -10.50 -11.07 -9.23
CA PRO A 162 -9.17 -11.06 -9.83
C PRO A 162 -9.21 -10.93 -11.36
N VAL A 163 -8.35 -10.04 -11.89
CA VAL A 163 -8.22 -9.78 -13.32
C VAL A 163 -6.76 -9.82 -13.79
N SER A 164 -6.55 -10.35 -14.99
CA SER A 164 -5.23 -10.44 -15.61
C SER A 164 -4.75 -9.10 -16.18
N TRP A 165 -3.44 -8.96 -16.35
CA TRP A 165 -2.86 -7.84 -17.10
C TRP A 165 -3.32 -7.79 -18.55
N GLN A 166 -3.57 -8.94 -19.19
CA GLN A 166 -4.11 -8.98 -20.55
C GLN A 166 -5.50 -8.32 -20.65
N MET A 167 -6.32 -8.40 -19.60
CA MET A 167 -7.61 -7.69 -19.55
C MET A 167 -7.44 -6.21 -19.20
N LYS A 168 -6.55 -5.87 -18.26
CA LYS A 168 -6.36 -4.48 -17.82
C LYS A 168 -5.61 -3.61 -18.83
N TRP A 169 -4.62 -4.15 -19.53
CA TRP A 169 -3.69 -3.38 -20.36
C TRP A 169 -4.38 -2.60 -21.49
N PRO A 170 -5.31 -3.18 -22.27
CA PRO A 170 -6.07 -2.42 -23.27
C PRO A 170 -6.84 -1.24 -22.67
N LEU A 171 -7.43 -1.41 -21.48
CA LEU A 171 -8.19 -0.37 -20.79
C LEU A 171 -7.29 0.78 -20.32
N VAL A 172 -6.10 0.45 -19.81
CA VAL A 172 -5.07 1.42 -19.41
C VAL A 172 -4.55 2.18 -20.63
N CYS A 173 -4.21 1.49 -21.73
CA CYS A 173 -3.73 2.12 -22.97
C CYS A 173 -4.79 3.04 -23.60
N ASN A 174 -6.05 2.61 -23.62
CA ASN A 174 -7.15 3.40 -24.19
C ASN A 174 -7.33 4.76 -23.47
N TYR A 175 -6.99 4.86 -22.18
CA TYR A 175 -6.98 6.14 -21.47
C TYR A 175 -6.08 7.19 -22.14
N PHE A 176 -4.97 6.74 -22.73
CA PHE A 176 -3.97 7.57 -23.40
C PHE A 176 -4.16 7.62 -24.94
N GLY A 177 -5.28 7.11 -25.46
CA GLY A 177 -5.50 7.01 -26.92
C GLY A 177 -4.61 5.97 -27.60
N LEU A 178 -4.04 5.02 -26.85
CA LEU A 178 -3.17 3.97 -27.36
C LEU A 178 -3.92 2.64 -27.50
N GLU A 179 -3.50 1.81 -28.45
CA GLU A 179 -3.97 0.43 -28.58
C GLU A 179 -3.11 -0.50 -27.72
N GLY A 180 -3.70 -1.06 -26.66
CA GLY A 180 -3.01 -2.03 -25.80
C GLY A 180 -3.14 -3.44 -26.35
N VAL A 181 -2.00 -4.10 -26.59
CA VAL A 181 -1.95 -5.51 -27.02
C VAL A 181 -1.56 -6.42 -25.86
N GLY A 182 -2.09 -7.65 -25.87
CA GLY A 182 -1.73 -8.67 -24.88
C GLY A 182 -0.26 -9.11 -24.97
N PRO A 183 0.24 -9.87 -23.99
CA PRO A 183 1.60 -10.40 -24.03
C PRO A 183 1.80 -11.30 -25.26
N GLN A 184 2.98 -11.21 -25.88
CA GLN A 184 3.38 -12.11 -26.97
C GLN A 184 3.73 -13.49 -26.41
N GLU A 185 3.42 -14.56 -27.14
CA GLU A 185 3.60 -15.97 -26.70
C GLU A 185 5.04 -16.32 -26.29
N GLN A 186 6.04 -15.55 -26.74
CA GLN A 186 7.48 -15.80 -26.55
C GLN A 186 8.09 -15.03 -25.37
N ALA A 187 7.35 -14.12 -24.73
CA ALA A 187 7.88 -13.27 -23.67
C ALA A 187 7.72 -13.93 -22.29
N THR A 188 8.75 -14.63 -21.81
CA THR A 188 8.82 -15.05 -20.40
C THR A 188 9.84 -14.23 -19.64
N GLY A 189 9.38 -13.44 -18.66
CA GLY A 189 10.23 -12.84 -17.62
C GLY A 189 10.98 -11.55 -17.98
N GLN A 190 10.74 -10.96 -19.15
CA GLN A 190 11.37 -9.68 -19.54
C GLN A 190 10.31 -8.58 -19.67
N ALA A 191 10.43 -7.54 -18.86
CA ALA A 191 9.69 -6.29 -19.05
C ALA A 191 10.42 -5.45 -20.11
N TYR A 192 9.71 -5.07 -21.17
CA TYR A 192 10.26 -4.23 -22.23
C TYR A 192 9.94 -2.75 -21.96
N GLY A 193 10.82 -1.86 -22.44
CA GLY A 193 10.59 -0.42 -22.41
C GLY A 193 11.20 0.33 -21.23
N ILE A 194 11.62 -0.34 -20.14
CA ILE A 194 12.28 0.35 -19.03
C ILE A 194 13.64 0.90 -19.43
N ASP A 195 14.47 0.12 -20.13
CA ASP A 195 15.79 0.57 -20.59
C ASP A 195 15.66 1.78 -21.53
N TRP A 196 14.65 1.74 -22.41
CA TRP A 196 14.33 2.87 -23.28
C TRP A 196 13.88 4.09 -22.47
N LEU A 197 12.97 3.92 -21.50
CA LEU A 197 12.47 5.00 -20.65
C LEU A 197 13.60 5.65 -19.87
N MET A 198 14.49 4.84 -19.28
CA MET A 198 15.64 5.32 -18.53
C MET A 198 16.69 6.01 -19.42
N ALA A 199 16.85 5.56 -20.66
CA ALA A 199 17.71 6.26 -21.64
C ALA A 199 17.18 7.66 -22.00
N GLN A 200 15.90 7.97 -21.74
CA GLN A 200 15.33 9.31 -21.91
C GLN A 200 15.50 10.22 -20.67
N LYS A 201 16.14 9.76 -19.59
CA LYS A 201 16.16 10.49 -18.31
C LYS A 201 16.64 11.95 -18.43
N ASP A 202 17.67 12.20 -19.22
CA ASP A 202 18.21 13.56 -19.42
C ASP A 202 17.22 14.53 -20.11
N SER A 203 16.22 13.98 -20.81
CA SER A 203 15.16 14.76 -21.48
C SER A 203 13.96 15.09 -20.57
N TRP A 204 13.80 14.40 -19.44
CA TRP A 204 12.63 14.56 -18.58
C TRP A 204 12.42 15.98 -18.07
N PRO A 205 13.44 16.74 -17.63
CA PRO A 205 13.22 18.11 -17.15
C PRO A 205 12.64 19.03 -18.22
N VAL A 206 13.07 18.86 -19.48
CA VAL A 206 12.56 19.62 -20.62
C VAL A 206 11.11 19.24 -20.89
N TRP A 207 10.79 17.94 -20.87
CA TRP A 207 9.43 17.45 -21.08
C TRP A 207 8.47 17.86 -19.95
N VAL A 208 8.90 17.78 -18.69
CA VAL A 208 8.16 18.24 -17.50
C VAL A 208 7.84 19.73 -17.61
N ALA A 209 8.83 20.56 -17.95
CA ALA A 209 8.63 22.00 -18.11
C ALA A 209 7.68 22.32 -19.28
N ALA A 210 7.82 21.61 -20.41
CA ALA A 210 6.97 21.82 -21.59
C ALA A 210 5.49 21.51 -21.33
N HIS A 211 5.18 20.62 -20.39
CA HIS A 211 3.81 20.24 -20.02
C HIS A 211 3.33 20.87 -18.71
N GLY A 212 4.10 21.78 -18.11
CA GLY A 212 3.72 22.46 -16.86
C GLY A 212 3.58 21.52 -15.65
N LEU A 213 4.31 20.41 -15.65
CA LEU A 213 4.24 19.40 -14.59
C LEU A 213 5.06 19.79 -13.36
N GLN A 214 4.82 19.10 -12.25
CA GLN A 214 5.63 19.22 -11.04
C GLN A 214 7.11 18.90 -11.36
N PRO A 215 8.08 19.67 -10.82
CA PRO A 215 9.51 19.55 -11.18
C PRO A 215 10.12 18.15 -11.05
N ASN A 216 9.54 17.29 -10.20
CA ASN A 216 10.01 15.94 -9.88
C ASN A 216 9.07 14.83 -10.41
N ALA A 217 8.14 15.15 -11.32
CA ALA A 217 7.07 14.22 -11.72
C ALA A 217 7.56 12.87 -12.27
N MET A 218 8.75 12.85 -12.88
CA MET A 218 9.38 11.64 -13.42
C MET A 218 10.49 11.05 -12.54
N ASP A 219 11.05 11.87 -11.64
CA ASP A 219 12.21 11.49 -10.81
C ASP A 219 11.79 10.73 -9.54
N ASP A 220 10.65 11.07 -8.95
CA ASP A 220 10.14 10.47 -7.70
C ASP A 220 9.25 9.23 -7.95
N VAL A 221 9.50 8.51 -9.05
CA VAL A 221 8.76 7.30 -9.42
C VAL A 221 9.60 6.04 -9.12
N GLN A 222 8.99 5.05 -8.47
CA GLN A 222 9.61 3.75 -8.17
C GLN A 222 9.53 2.82 -9.38
N TRP A 223 10.32 3.13 -10.41
CA TRP A 223 10.39 2.36 -11.67
C TRP A 223 10.80 0.89 -11.46
N ASP A 224 11.63 0.61 -10.46
CA ASP A 224 12.06 -0.73 -10.06
C ASP A 224 10.90 -1.60 -9.56
N ILE A 225 9.94 -1.01 -8.83
CA ILE A 225 8.73 -1.71 -8.39
C ILE A 225 7.85 -2.07 -9.59
N LEU A 226 7.71 -1.17 -10.57
CA LEU A 226 6.95 -1.45 -11.79
C LEU A 226 7.56 -2.64 -12.54
N VAL A 227 8.88 -2.63 -12.75
CA VAL A 227 9.60 -3.73 -13.41
C VAL A 227 9.43 -5.03 -12.65
N THR A 228 9.63 -5.01 -11.33
CA THR A 228 9.50 -6.18 -10.48
C THR A 228 8.08 -6.76 -10.57
N THR A 229 7.07 -5.91 -10.57
CA THR A 229 5.65 -6.32 -10.64
C THR A 229 5.30 -6.95 -12.00
N LEU A 230 5.83 -6.41 -13.10
CA LEU A 230 5.57 -6.92 -14.45
C LEU A 230 6.40 -8.16 -14.79
N ALA A 231 7.62 -8.27 -14.28
CA ALA A 231 8.53 -9.37 -14.59
C ALA A 231 8.35 -10.59 -13.68
N THR A 232 7.78 -10.43 -12.48
CA THR A 232 7.53 -11.55 -11.57
C THR A 232 6.33 -12.36 -12.06
N PRO A 233 6.49 -13.65 -12.45
CA PRO A 233 5.40 -14.49 -12.94
C PRO A 233 4.55 -15.00 -11.77
N ILE A 234 3.91 -14.08 -11.06
CA ILE A 234 3.07 -14.36 -9.90
C ILE A 234 1.60 -14.04 -10.19
N ARG A 235 0.72 -14.94 -9.77
CA ARG A 235 -0.70 -14.69 -9.68
C ARG A 235 -1.04 -14.22 -8.27
N ILE A 236 -1.48 -12.97 -8.14
CA ILE A 236 -1.88 -12.36 -6.88
C ILE A 236 -3.39 -12.18 -6.90
N ASP A 237 -4.10 -13.17 -6.39
CA ASP A 237 -5.55 -13.12 -6.22
C ASP A 237 -5.84 -13.17 -4.74
N TYR A 238 -6.61 -12.22 -4.23
CA TYR A 238 -7.02 -12.18 -2.83
C TYR A 238 -8.40 -12.83 -2.70
N ASP A 239 -8.59 -13.68 -1.69
CA ASP A 239 -9.93 -14.09 -1.27
C ASP A 239 -10.55 -12.89 -0.51
N LEU A 240 -11.68 -12.38 -1.00
CA LEU A 240 -12.35 -11.21 -0.43
C LEU A 240 -13.51 -11.58 0.51
N THR A 241 -13.75 -12.88 0.77
CA THR A 241 -14.91 -13.35 1.54
C THR A 241 -15.04 -12.64 2.88
N ALA A 242 -13.95 -12.50 3.64
CA ALA A 242 -13.97 -11.85 4.96
C ALA A 242 -14.38 -10.37 4.89
N SER A 243 -13.97 -9.64 3.84
CA SER A 243 -14.42 -8.25 3.63
C SER A 243 -15.90 -8.19 3.27
N ARG A 244 -16.43 -9.19 2.54
CA ARG A 244 -17.84 -9.24 2.13
C ARG A 244 -18.74 -9.67 3.29
N GLU A 245 -18.25 -10.52 4.19
CA GLU A 245 -18.93 -10.91 5.44
C GLU A 245 -19.26 -9.71 6.34
N ILE A 246 -18.40 -8.69 6.34
CA ILE A 246 -18.63 -7.44 7.09
C ILE A 246 -19.35 -6.37 6.24
N GLU A 247 -20.04 -6.78 5.18
CA GLU A 247 -20.85 -5.93 4.29
C GLU A 247 -20.07 -4.88 3.46
N PHE A 248 -18.74 -5.01 3.36
CA PHE A 248 -17.99 -4.22 2.39
C PHE A 248 -18.11 -4.87 1.01
N CYS A 249 -19.13 -4.49 0.23
CA CYS A 249 -19.44 -5.12 -1.07
C CYS A 249 -19.10 -4.26 -2.30
N GLU A 250 -18.43 -3.12 -2.11
CA GLU A 250 -18.03 -2.26 -3.22
C GLU A 250 -17.00 -2.95 -4.12
N THR A 251 -17.16 -2.73 -5.43
CA THR A 251 -16.24 -3.13 -6.48
C THR A 251 -16.04 -2.00 -7.50
N LEU A 252 -14.94 -2.04 -8.23
CA LEU A 252 -14.68 -1.21 -9.41
C LEU A 252 -14.51 -2.11 -10.63
N GLU A 253 -14.94 -1.59 -11.78
CA GLU A 253 -14.69 -2.23 -13.06
C GLU A 253 -13.18 -2.39 -13.34
N PRO A 254 -12.76 -3.42 -14.07
CA PRO A 254 -11.36 -3.61 -14.45
C PRO A 254 -10.77 -2.33 -15.07
N GLY A 255 -9.57 -1.93 -14.66
CA GLY A 255 -8.91 -0.72 -15.15
C GLY A 255 -9.42 0.61 -14.56
N LYS A 256 -10.61 0.64 -13.92
CA LYS A 256 -11.18 1.88 -13.37
C LYS A 256 -10.26 2.53 -12.33
N GLY A 257 -9.68 1.74 -11.43
CA GLY A 257 -8.71 2.22 -10.43
C GLY A 257 -7.52 2.97 -11.06
N TYR A 258 -7.02 2.51 -12.21
CA TYR A 258 -5.96 3.23 -12.95
C TYR A 258 -6.45 4.57 -13.48
N THR A 259 -7.62 4.61 -14.12
CA THR A 259 -8.15 5.88 -14.65
C THR A 259 -8.45 6.91 -13.57
N LEU A 260 -8.88 6.47 -12.38
CA LEU A 260 -9.05 7.34 -11.21
C LEU A 260 -7.70 7.89 -10.74
N ALA A 261 -6.68 7.04 -10.65
CA ALA A 261 -5.32 7.46 -10.30
C ALA A 261 -4.74 8.44 -11.33
N PHE A 262 -4.92 8.18 -12.63
CA PHE A 262 -4.46 9.10 -13.69
C PHE A 262 -5.16 10.45 -13.63
N GLY A 263 -6.47 10.48 -13.38
CA GLY A 263 -7.20 11.74 -13.17
C GLY A 263 -6.63 12.54 -11.99
N ARG A 264 -6.37 11.89 -10.85
CA ARG A 264 -5.74 12.54 -9.69
C ARG A 264 -4.32 13.04 -9.98
N LEU A 265 -3.53 12.29 -10.77
CA LEU A 265 -2.20 12.71 -11.20
C LEU A 265 -2.26 13.92 -12.16
N GLN A 266 -3.27 13.98 -13.04
CA GLN A 266 -3.51 15.15 -13.90
C GLN A 266 -3.89 16.38 -13.08
N GLU A 267 -4.86 16.25 -12.18
CA GLU A 267 -5.28 17.32 -11.27
C GLU A 267 -4.11 17.88 -10.43
N ALA A 268 -3.14 17.04 -10.10
CA ALA A 268 -1.95 17.41 -9.35
C ALA A 268 -0.75 17.85 -10.22
N ASN A 269 -0.90 17.92 -11.55
CA ASN A 269 0.14 18.21 -12.53
C ASN A 269 1.33 17.23 -12.50
N PHE A 270 1.10 15.96 -12.19
CA PHE A 270 2.10 14.88 -12.32
C PHE A 270 2.00 14.11 -13.64
N LEU A 271 0.88 14.27 -14.35
CA LEU A 271 0.62 13.65 -15.64
C LEU A 271 0.00 14.70 -16.58
N PRO A 272 0.39 14.78 -17.87
CA PRO A 272 -0.24 15.70 -18.80
C PRO A 272 -1.73 15.38 -19.00
N ASP A 273 -2.50 16.40 -19.39
CA ASP A 273 -3.88 16.20 -19.84
C ASP A 273 -3.89 15.33 -21.09
N GLY A 274 -4.30 14.07 -20.93
CA GLY A 274 -4.39 13.07 -22.01
C GLY A 274 -5.52 13.33 -23.00
N ARG A 275 -6.17 14.50 -22.93
CA ARG A 275 -7.24 14.95 -23.83
C ARG A 275 -6.70 15.99 -24.80
N GLY A 276 -5.70 15.64 -25.61
CA GLY A 276 -5.26 16.52 -26.70
C GLY A 276 -3.82 16.32 -27.14
N ASN A 277 -3.63 15.53 -28.20
CA ASN A 277 -3.04 15.96 -29.46
C ASN A 277 -3.44 14.98 -30.56
#